data_AF-A0A2N2S1I3-F1
#
_entry.id   AF-A0A2N2S1I3-F1
#
_cell.length_a   1.000
_cell.length_b   1.000
_cell.length_c   1.000
_cell.angle_alpha   90.00
_cell.angle_beta   90.00
_cell.angle_gamma   90.00
#
_symmetry.space_group_name_H-M   'P 1'
#
loop_
_entity.id
_entity.type
_entity.pdbx_description
1 polymer ?
#
loop_
_entity_poly.entity_id
_entity_poly.type
_entity_poly.pdbx_seq_one_letter_code
_entity_poly.pdbx_strand_id
1 'polypeptide(L)' 'MATQTPVRAIKEAKKMASDYGMFVVEKPGRFLLYRQSTPRNVYLGFRSDVAAFRRFVEACAYNKNKKAVAN' A
#
# COMPACT_ATOMS: atom_id res chain seq x y z
N MET A 1 18.78 8.96 14.44
CA MET A 1 17.98 8.12 13.54
C MET A 1 16.54 8.60 13.62
N ALA A 2 15.97 9.10 12.53
CA ALA A 2 14.64 9.72 12.54
C ALA A 2 13.57 8.64 12.80
N THR A 3 13.06 8.60 14.03
CA THR A 3 11.87 7.85 14.42
C THR A 3 10.66 8.49 13.74
N GLN A 4 10.40 8.13 12.48
CA GLN A 4 9.12 8.44 11.85
C GLN A 4 8.01 7.89 12.75
N THR A 5 7.23 8.78 13.36
CA THR A 5 6.09 8.41 14.19
C THR A 5 5.18 7.49 13.36
N PRO A 6 4.74 6.33 13.89
CA PRO A 6 4.00 5.32 13.13
C PRO A 6 2.77 5.89 12.40
N VAL A 7 2.15 6.92 12.98
CA VAL A 7 1.02 7.64 12.39
C VAL A 7 1.38 8.35 11.07
N ARG A 8 2.55 8.97 10.97
CA ARG A 8 3.00 9.66 9.76
C ARG A 8 3.30 8.67 8.63
N ALA A 9 3.96 7.56 8.95
CA ALA A 9 4.29 6.53 7.98
C ALA A 9 3.05 5.84 7.37
N ILE A 10 2.00 5.58 8.17
CA ILE A 10 0.73 5.05 7.65
C ILE A 10 0.04 6.06 6.72
N LYS A 11 0.04 7.35 7.09
CA LYS A 11 -0.58 8.40 6.28
C LYS A 11 0.10 8.51 4.91
N GLU A 12 1.43 8.46 4.88
CA GLU A 12 2.23 8.42 3.63
C GLU A 12 1.89 7.18 2.80
N ALA A 13 1.86 5.98 3.42
CA ALA A 13 1.55 4.73 2.75
C ALA A 13 0.13 4.74 2.14
N LYS A 14 -0.86 5.30 2.85
CA LYS A 14 -2.23 5.46 2.35
C LYS A 14 -2.30 6.39 1.15
N LYS A 15 -1.60 7.54 1.22
CA LYS A 15 -1.55 8.50 0.10
C LYS A 15 -0.95 7.83 -1.13
N MET A 16 0.20 7.19 -0.98
CA MET A 16 0.84 6.44 -2.05
C MET A 16 -0.06 5.33 -2.60
N ALA A 17 -0.73 4.55 -1.75
CA ALA A 17 -1.66 3.54 -2.23
C ALA A 17 -2.74 4.16 -3.14
N SER A 18 -3.37 5.27 -2.69
CA SER A 18 -4.41 5.97 -3.45
C SER A 18 -3.90 6.47 -4.81
N ASP A 19 -2.72 7.08 -4.86
CA ASP A 19 -2.12 7.61 -6.09
C ASP A 19 -1.93 6.51 -7.15
N TYR A 20 -1.75 5.26 -6.72
CA TYR A 20 -1.61 4.09 -7.59
C TYR A 20 -2.88 3.24 -7.69
N GLY A 21 -4.06 3.79 -7.40
CA GLY A 21 -5.35 3.07 -7.51
C GLY A 21 -5.44 1.85 -6.59
N MET A 22 -4.82 1.95 -5.41
CA MET A 22 -4.89 0.99 -4.32
C MET A 22 -5.52 1.66 -3.10
N PHE A 23 -6.00 0.85 -2.16
CA PHE A 23 -6.53 1.36 -0.90
C PHE A 23 -6.15 0.44 0.25
N VAL A 24 -6.06 1.04 1.44
CA VAL A 24 -5.65 0.38 2.67
C VAL A 24 -6.87 0.19 3.56
N VAL A 25 -7.04 -1.03 4.09
CA VAL A 25 -8.04 -1.34 5.12
C VAL A 25 -7.30 -1.65 6.42
N GLU A 26 -7.60 -0.89 7.47
CA GLU A 26 -7.06 -1.11 8.81
C GLU A 26 -7.91 -2.13 9.56
N LYS A 27 -7.27 -3.14 10.14
CA LYS A 27 -7.88 -4.08 11.08
C LYS A 27 -7.03 -4.12 12.36
N PRO A 28 -7.59 -4.57 13.50
CA PRO A 28 -6.82 -4.76 14.72
C PRO A 28 -5.56 -5.60 14.44
N GLY A 29 -4.39 -5.00 14.69
CA GLY A 29 -3.07 -5.64 14.51
C GLY A 29 -2.59 -5.84 13.08
N ARG A 30 -3.29 -5.34 12.04
CA ARG A 30 -2.83 -5.49 10.64
C ARG A 30 -3.43 -4.47 9.66
N PHE A 31 -2.64 -4.17 8.65
CA PHE A 31 -2.99 -3.33 7.50
C PHE A 31 -3.13 -4.20 6.26
N LEU A 32 -4.28 -4.14 5.60
CA LEU A 32 -4.57 -4.88 4.38
C LEU A 32 -4.48 -3.92 3.19
N LEU A 33 -3.86 -4.36 2.10
CA LEU A 33 -3.77 -3.61 0.85
C LEU A 33 -4.61 -4.26 -0.24
N TYR A 34 -5.41 -3.45 -0.92
CA TYR A 34 -6.23 -3.86 -2.04
C TYR A 34 -5.94 -2.98 -3.25
N ARG A 35 -5.98 -3.55 -4.45
CA ARG A 35 -5.97 -2.82 -5.72
C ARG A 35 -7.40 -2.64 -6.21
N GLN A 36 -7.75 -1.42 -6.59
CA GLN A 36 -9.01 -1.13 -7.26
C GLN A 36 -8.96 -1.72 -8.67
N SER A 37 -9.94 -2.56 -8.99
CA SER A 37 -10.06 -3.21 -10.29
C SER A 37 -11.53 -3.54 -10.54
N THR A 38 -11.98 -3.39 -11.78
CA THR A 38 -13.32 -3.81 -12.21
C THR A 38 -13.22 -5.24 -12.75
N PRO A 39 -14.14 -6.16 -12.43
CA PRO A 39 -15.37 -5.99 -11.63
C PRO A 39 -15.17 -6.12 -10.11
N ARG A 40 -13.99 -6.55 -9.63
CA ARG A 40 -13.73 -6.78 -8.21
C ARG A 40 -12.35 -6.31 -7.80
N ASN A 41 -12.28 -5.74 -6.60
CA ASN A 41 -11.02 -5.36 -5.96
C ASN A 41 -10.14 -6.58 -5.74
N VAL A 42 -8.84 -6.42 -6.00
CA VAL A 42 -7.86 -7.49 -5.86
C VAL A 42 -7.13 -7.33 -4.54
N TYR A 43 -7.18 -8.37 -3.71
CA TYR A 43 -6.38 -8.42 -2.49
C TYR A 43 -4.90 -8.61 -2.82
N LEU A 44 -4.04 -7.72 -2.34
CA LEU A 44 -2.60 -7.80 -2.58
C LEU A 44 -1.85 -8.45 -1.40
N GLY A 45 -2.31 -8.23 -0.17
CA GLY A 45 -1.67 -8.78 1.02
C GLY A 45 -1.92 -7.97 2.29
N PHE A 46 -1.31 -8.39 3.40
CA PHE A 46 -1.37 -7.68 4.68
C PHE A 46 -0.02 -7.64 5.39
N ARG A 47 0.20 -6.63 6.25
CA ARG A 47 1.32 -6.58 7.19
C ARG A 47 0.85 -6.07 8.55
N SER A 48 1.43 -6.56 9.63
CA SER A 48 1.17 -6.10 11.00
C SER A 48 2.06 -4.92 11.39
N ASP A 49 3.27 -4.86 10.86
CA ASP A 49 4.21 -3.78 11.09
C ASP A 49 4.06 -2.65 10.07
N VAL A 50 4.13 -1.40 10.54
CA VAL A 50 3.95 -0.20 9.72
C VAL A 50 5.08 -0.01 8.72
N ALA A 51 6.33 -0.24 9.12
CA ALA A 51 7.48 -0.08 8.24
C ALA A 51 7.47 -1.15 7.13
N ALA A 52 7.15 -2.39 7.49
CA ALA A 52 6.93 -3.48 6.54
C ALA A 52 5.76 -3.19 5.60
N PHE A 53 4.67 -2.61 6.12
CA PHE A 53 3.52 -2.22 5.29
C PHE A 53 3.88 -1.15 4.28
N ARG A 54 4.60 -0.10 4.68
CA ARG A 54 5.05 0.96 3.76
C ARG A 54 5.89 0.39 2.62
N ARG A 55 6.91 -0.43 2.93
CA ARG A 55 7.75 -1.09 1.91
C ARG A 55 6.93 -1.97 0.97
N PHE A 56 5.90 -2.62 1.51
CA PHE A 56 4.99 -3.43 0.72
C PHE A 56 4.18 -2.59 -0.28
N VAL A 57 3.64 -1.45 0.15
CA VAL A 57 2.94 -0.51 -0.75
C VAL A 57 3.88 0.01 -1.85
N GLU A 58 5.10 0.40 -1.49
CA GLU A 58 6.12 0.88 -2.44
C GLU A 58 6.43 -0.18 -3.53
N ALA A 59 6.60 -1.45 -3.14
CA ALA A 59 6.83 -2.55 -4.08
C ALA A 59 5.62 -2.79 -5.01
N CYS A 60 4.40 -2.72 -4.48
CA CYS A 60 3.18 -2.87 -5.28
C CYS A 60 3.00 -1.71 -6.26
N ALA A 61 3.30 -0.47 -5.83
CA ALA A 61 3.24 0.72 -6.68
C ALA A 61 4.25 0.63 -7.84
N TYR A 62 5.50 0.24 -7.55
CA TYR A 62 6.55 0.07 -8.56
C TYR A 62 6.13 -0.94 -9.65
N ASN A 63 5.56 -2.08 -9.23
CA ASN A 63 5.08 -3.10 -10.17
C ASN A 63 3.93 -2.63 -11.06
N LYS A 64 3.08 -1.71 -10.59
CA LYS A 64 2.03 -1.11 -11.42
C LYS A 64 2.63 -0.22 -12.51
N ASN A 65 3.64 0.57 -12.17
CA ASN A 65 4.32 1.46 -13.12
C ASN A 65 5.02 0.65 -14.23
N LYS A 66 5.73 -0.43 -13.88
CA LYS A 66 6.40 -1.30 -14.87
C LYS A 66 5.42 -1.95 -15.86
N LYS A 67 4.19 -2.26 -15.43
CA LYS A 67 3.14 -2.79 -16.32
C LYS A 67 2.52 -1.71 -17.22
N ALA A 68 2.51 -0.45 -16.80
CA ALA A 68 1.96 0.65 -17.59
C ALA A 68 2.90 1.10 -18.72
N VAL A 69 4.22 0.97 -18.54
CA VAL A 69 5.24 1.40 -19.52
C VAL A 69 5.49 0.32 -20.60
N ALA A 70 5.03 -0.91 -20.39
CA ALA A 70 5.25 -2.03 -21.31
C ALA A 70 4.16 -2.20 -22.39
N ASN A 71 3.31 -1.18 -22.61
CA ASN A 71 2.19 -1.22 -23.55
C ASN A 71 2.26 -0.06 -24.53
#